data_AF-A0A7C3FFU6-F1
#
_entry.id   AF-A0A7C3FFU6-F1
#
_cell.length_a   1.000
_cell.length_b   1.000
_cell.length_c   1.000
_cell.angle_alpha   90.00
_cell.angle_beta   90.00
_cell.angle_gamma   90.00
#
_symmetry.space_group_name_H-M   'P 1'
#
loop_
_entity.id
_entity.type
_entity.pdbx_description
1 polymer ?
#
loop_
_entity_poly.entity_id
_entity_poly.type
_entity_poly.pdbx_seq_one_letter_code
_entity_poly.pdbx_strand_id
1 'polypeptide(L)'
;MTELTLVSAHRRSLKPLIKSALANEARLLDLSLRRTEQRIQAFEEKYHLPTDTFLARFENDELDETLDFAEWVGEYRLLKRMREKADILRGIKFAN
;
A
#
# COMPACT_ATOMS: atom_id res chain seq x y z
N MET A 1 -7.54 -16.03 13.39
CA MET A 1 -8.58 -15.32 12.62
C MET A 1 -9.17 -14.27 13.54
N THR A 2 -9.39 -13.06 13.02
CA THR A 2 -10.01 -11.95 13.77
C THR A 2 -11.40 -11.72 13.22
N GLU A 3 -12.40 -11.60 14.10
CA GLU A 3 -13.79 -11.34 13.74
C GLU A 3 -14.20 -9.95 14.22
N LEU A 4 -14.98 -9.23 13.40
CA LEU A 4 -15.57 -7.94 13.71
C LEU A 4 -17.08 -7.96 13.42
N THR A 5 -17.89 -7.68 14.44
CA THR A 5 -19.35 -7.59 14.30
C THR A 5 -19.78 -6.13 14.08
N LEU A 6 -20.55 -5.88 13.03
CA LEU A 6 -21.11 -4.57 12.71
C LEU A 6 -22.61 -4.57 12.99
N VAL A 7 -23.08 -3.62 13.80
CA VAL A 7 -24.50 -3.44 14.16
C VAL A 7 -25.00 -2.08 13.67
N SER A 8 -26.27 -2.02 13.27
CA SER A 8 -26.91 -0.77 12.84
C SER A 8 -28.38 -0.75 13.25
N ALA A 9 -28.86 0.42 13.68
CA ALA A 9 -30.28 0.65 13.95
C ALA A 9 -31.14 0.68 12.67
N HIS A 10 -30.51 0.83 11.50
CA HIS A 10 -31.19 0.87 10.21
C HIS A 10 -31.28 -0.54 9.61
N ARG A 11 -32.51 -1.06 9.48
CA ARG A 11 -32.79 -2.45 9.05
C ARG A 11 -32.42 -2.78 7.61
N ARG A 12 -32.14 -1.80 6.75
CA ARG A 12 -31.83 -2.03 5.33
C ARG A 12 -30.37 -1.71 5.04
N SER A 13 -29.78 -2.54 4.18
CA SER A 13 -28.55 -2.32 3.43
C SER A 13 -27.17 -2.30 4.13
N LEU A 14 -27.01 -2.66 5.41
CA LEU A 14 -25.66 -2.69 6.03
C LEU A 14 -24.67 -3.60 5.26
N LYS A 15 -25.04 -4.84 4.94
CA LYS A 15 -24.16 -5.76 4.21
C LYS A 15 -23.79 -5.25 2.80
N PRO A 16 -24.73 -4.83 1.94
CA PRO A 16 -24.40 -4.19 0.67
C PRO A 16 -23.54 -2.92 0.80
N LEU A 17 -23.81 -2.08 1.80
CA LEU A 17 -23.06 -0.84 2.05
C LEU A 17 -21.59 -1.15 2.37
N ILE A 18 -21.34 -2.05 3.32
CA ILE A 18 -19.99 -2.46 3.70
C ILE A 18 -19.30 -3.15 2.53
N LYS A 19 -20.00 -4.02 1.78
CA LYS A 19 -19.42 -4.66 0.59
C LYS A 19 -18.96 -3.63 -0.46
N SER A 20 -19.77 -2.61 -0.71
CA SER A 20 -19.43 -1.51 -1.63
C SER A 20 -18.24 -0.70 -1.12
N ALA A 21 -18.22 -0.35 0.17
CA ALA A 21 -17.13 0.41 0.79
C ALA A 21 -15.79 -0.34 0.70
N LEU A 22 -15.77 -1.64 1.02
CA LEU A 22 -14.56 -2.47 0.93
C LEU A 22 -14.08 -2.61 -0.52
N ALA A 23 -14.99 -2.82 -1.47
CA ALA A 23 -14.63 -2.91 -2.89
C ALA A 23 -14.05 -1.57 -3.43
N ASN A 24 -14.63 -0.44 -3.01
CA ASN A 24 -14.13 0.86 -3.39
C ASN A 24 -12.73 1.13 -2.82
N GLU A 25 -12.51 0.81 -1.54
CA GLU A 25 -11.20 0.95 -0.89
C GLU A 25 -10.14 0.10 -1.60
N ALA A 26 -10.46 -1.14 -1.98
CA ALA A 26 -9.55 -2.01 -2.72
C ALA A 26 -9.12 -1.39 -4.05
N ARG A 27 -10.09 -0.86 -4.79
CA ARG A 27 -9.85 -0.20 -6.08
C ARG A 27 -8.95 1.05 -5.92
N LEU A 28 -9.18 1.86 -4.88
CA LEU A 28 -8.34 3.03 -4.62
C LEU A 28 -6.91 2.63 -4.25
N LEU A 29 -6.75 1.60 -3.41
CA LEU A 29 -5.43 1.06 -3.06
C LEU A 29 -4.70 0.52 -4.28
N ASP A 30 -5.37 -0.22 -5.17
CA ASP A 30 -4.75 -0.75 -6.39
C ASP A 30 -4.24 0.38 -7.31
N LEU A 31 -4.97 1.49 -7.42
CA LEU A 31 -4.53 2.66 -8.18
C LEU A 31 -3.30 3.33 -7.55
N SER A 32 -3.31 3.50 -6.23
CA SER A 32 -2.18 4.09 -5.50
C SER A 32 -0.93 3.21 -5.55
N LEU A 33 -1.08 1.89 -5.42
CA LEU A 33 0.00 0.91 -5.56
C LEU A 33 0.70 1.05 -6.92
N ARG A 34 -0.06 1.01 -8.01
CA ARG A 34 0.49 1.15 -9.38
C ARG A 34 1.25 2.45 -9.57
N ARG A 35 0.72 3.57 -9.05
CA ARG A 35 1.39 4.87 -9.15
C ARG A 35 2.71 4.91 -8.37
N THR A 36 2.73 4.37 -7.16
CA THR A 36 3.94 4.30 -6.34
C THR A 36 4.97 3.35 -6.97
N GLU A 37 4.55 2.21 -7.52
CA GLU A 37 5.43 1.29 -8.26
C GLU A 37 6.09 1.98 -9.46
N GLN A 38 5.32 2.76 -10.24
CA GLN A 38 5.86 3.55 -11.35
C GLN A 38 6.87 4.61 -10.88
N ARG A 39 6.62 5.25 -9.73
CA ARG A 39 7.55 6.25 -9.19
C ARG A 39 8.84 5.61 -8.71
N ILE A 40 8.76 4.44 -8.08
CA ILE A 40 9.93 3.64 -7.70
C ILE A 40 10.73 3.24 -8.94
N GLN A 41 10.06 2.73 -9.98
CA GLN A 41 10.72 2.39 -11.24
C GLN A 41 11.43 3.60 -11.86
N ALA A 42 10.82 4.79 -11.82
CA ALA A 42 11.47 6.01 -12.32
C ALA A 42 12.77 6.36 -11.56
N PHE A 43 12.83 6.09 -10.26
CA PHE A 43 14.08 6.22 -9.51
C PHE A 43 15.11 5.16 -9.91
N GLU A 44 14.69 3.90 -10.05
CA GLU A 44 15.56 2.81 -10.50
C GLU A 44 16.18 3.09 -11.86
N GLU A 45 15.39 3.62 -12.79
CA GLU A 45 15.83 4.02 -14.12
C GLU A 45 16.76 5.25 -14.07
N LYS A 46 16.42 6.27 -13.27
CA LYS A 46 17.23 7.50 -13.13
C LYS A 46 18.63 7.22 -12.57
N TYR A 47 18.73 6.34 -11.58
CA TYR A 47 19.99 6.05 -10.90
C TYR A 47 20.66 4.77 -11.39
N HIS A 48 20.04 4.05 -12.34
CA HIS A 48 20.47 2.73 -12.81
C HIS A 48 20.76 1.76 -11.66
N LEU A 49 19.91 1.79 -10.63
CA LEU A 49 20.14 1.09 -9.37
C LEU A 49 18.83 0.44 -8.90
N PRO A 50 18.78 -0.89 -8.69
CA PRO A 50 17.60 -1.54 -8.14
C PRO A 50 17.28 -1.03 -6.72
N THR A 51 15.99 -0.91 -6.38
CA THR A 51 15.55 -0.37 -5.08
C THR A 51 16.13 -1.14 -3.89
N ASP A 52 16.16 -2.47 -3.95
CA ASP A 52 16.70 -3.29 -2.84
C ASP A 52 18.20 -3.01 -2.61
N THR A 53 18.97 -2.84 -3.70
CA THR A 53 20.38 -2.46 -3.62
C THR A 53 20.56 -1.03 -3.12
N PHE A 54 19.73 -0.11 -3.61
CA PHE A 54 19.70 1.28 -3.13
C PHE A 54 19.48 1.35 -1.61
N LEU A 55 18.45 0.66 -1.11
CA LEU A 55 18.12 0.65 0.32
C LEU A 55 19.26 0.07 1.16
N ALA A 56 19.85 -1.05 0.73
CA ALA A 56 20.97 -1.66 1.44
C ALA A 56 22.18 -0.70 1.55
N ARG A 57 22.51 0.01 0.47
CA ARG A 57 23.60 1.00 0.48
C ARG A 57 23.26 2.24 1.29
N PHE A 58 22.03 2.73 1.19
CA PHE A 58 21.56 3.89 1.93
C PHE A 58 21.53 3.62 3.45
N GLU A 59 21.12 2.42 3.87
CA GLU A 59 21.12 2.01 5.29
C GLU A 59 22.53 1.79 5.86
N ASN A 60 23.53 1.56 5.01
CA ASN A 60 24.94 1.42 5.38
C ASN A 60 25.74 2.73 5.30
N ASP A 61 25.08 3.88 5.12
CA ASP A 61 25.71 5.20 4.95
C ASP A 61 26.69 5.26 3.75
N GLU A 62 26.50 4.42 2.72
CA GLU A 62 27.34 4.38 1.52
C GLU A 62 26.94 5.42 0.46
N LEU A 63 25.82 6.11 0.67
CA LEU A 63 25.24 7.09 -0.25
C LEU A 63 24.99 8.40 0.49
N ASP A 64 25.32 9.53 -0.13
CA ASP A 64 25.00 10.85 0.41
C ASP A 64 23.48 11.02 0.53
N GLU A 65 23.02 11.57 1.65
CA GLU A 65 21.61 11.91 1.82
C GLU A 65 21.21 13.06 0.87
N THR A 66 20.34 12.75 -0.07
CA THR A 66 19.73 13.74 -0.97
C THR A 66 18.21 13.71 -0.84
N LEU A 67 17.56 14.80 -1.24
CA LEU A 67 16.09 14.85 -1.26
C LEU A 67 15.49 13.72 -2.09
N ASP A 68 16.07 13.41 -3.25
CA ASP A 68 15.61 12.34 -4.13
C ASP A 68 15.70 10.97 -3.45
N PHE A 69 16.78 10.69 -2.70
CA PHE A 69 16.93 9.44 -1.96
C PHE A 69 15.95 9.35 -0.79
N ALA A 70 15.74 10.45 -0.06
CA ALA A 70 14.73 10.51 0.98
C ALA A 70 13.31 10.25 0.43
N GLU A 71 12.98 10.82 -0.73
CA GLU A 71 11.73 10.55 -1.43
C GLU A 71 11.61 9.07 -1.86
N TRP A 72 12.67 8.50 -2.42
CA TRP A 72 12.65 7.09 -2.86
C TRP A 72 12.44 6.12 -1.69
N VAL A 73 13.13 6.33 -0.57
CA VAL A 73 12.89 5.57 0.67
C VAL A 73 11.44 5.75 1.13
N GLY A 74 10.92 6.97 1.05
CA GLY A 74 9.53 7.29 1.37
C GLY A 74 8.52 6.50 0.53
N GLU A 75 8.69 6.51 -0.79
CA GLU A 75 7.83 5.77 -1.74
C GLU A 75 7.88 4.26 -1.50
N TYR A 76 9.07 3.70 -1.27
CA TYR A 76 9.20 2.27 -0.95
C TYR A 76 8.49 1.89 0.36
N ARG A 77 8.67 2.68 1.42
CA ARG A 77 7.97 2.45 2.70
C ARG A 77 6.45 2.58 2.55
N LEU A 78 6.02 3.54 1.74
CA LEU A 78 4.62 3.75 1.42
C LEU A 78 4.04 2.55 0.64
N LEU A 79 4.77 2.03 -0.35
CA LEU A 79 4.40 0.82 -1.09
C LEU A 79 4.18 -0.37 -0.16
N LYS A 80 5.12 -0.65 0.75
CA LYS A 80 5.02 -1.77 1.70
C LYS A 80 3.75 -1.68 2.56
N ARG A 81 3.47 -0.52 3.13
CA ARG A 81 2.26 -0.31 3.95
C ARG A 81 0.98 -0.48 3.14
N MET A 82 0.95 0.00 1.89
CA MET A 82 -0.21 -0.16 1.03
C MET A 82 -0.44 -1.63 0.62
N ARG A 83 0.62 -2.39 0.35
CA ARG A 83 0.53 -3.82 0.05
C ARG A 83 -0.05 -4.60 1.23
N GLU A 84 0.47 -4.36 2.44
CA GLU A 84 -0.05 -4.97 3.66
C GLU A 84 -1.55 -4.67 3.85
N LYS A 85 -1.95 -3.40 3.69
CA LYS A 85 -3.36 -3.00 3.79
C LYS A 85 -4.23 -3.67 2.72
N ALA A 86 -3.73 -3.77 1.48
CA ALA A 86 -4.45 -4.44 0.40
C ALA A 86 -4.63 -5.94 0.68
N ASP A 87 -3.61 -6.60 1.23
CA ASP A 87 -3.67 -8.02 1.59
C ASP A 87 -4.67 -8.27 2.72
N ILE A 88 -4.68 -7.42 3.76
CA ILE A 88 -5.70 -7.45 4.81
C ILE A 88 -7.10 -7.33 4.20
N LEU A 89 -7.31 -6.31 3.35
CA LEU A 89 -8.62 -6.01 2.76
C LEU A 89 -9.13 -7.15 1.87
N ARG A 90 -8.25 -7.74 1.04
CA ARG A 90 -8.57 -8.90 0.18
C ARG A 90 -8.86 -10.16 0.99
N GLY A 91 -8.29 -10.26 2.20
CA GLY A 91 -8.55 -11.35 3.14
C GLY A 91 -9.91 -11.28 3.84
N ILE A 92 -10.61 -10.13 3.81
CA ILE A 92 -11.90 -9.95 4.48
C ILE A 92 -12.97 -10.81 3.83
N LYS A 93 -13.72 -11.55 4.65
CA LYS A 93 -14.87 -12.35 4.25
C LYS A 93 -16.05 -12.03 5.16
N PHE A 94 -17.26 -12.01 4.60
CA PHE A 94 -18.47 -11.94 5.41
C PHE A 94 -18.73 -13.33 6.00
N ALA A 95 -18.90 -13.40 7.32
CA ALA A 95 -19.36 -14.63 7.98
C ALA A 95 -20.75 -15.03 7.43
N ASN A 96 -21.00 -16.35 7.39
CA ASN A 96 -22.27 -16.94 6.97
C ASN A 96 -23.31 -16.88 8.09
#